data_AF-T1SU98-F1
#
_entry.id   AF-T1SU98-F1
#
_cell.length_a   1.000
_cell.length_b   1.000
_cell.length_c   1.000
_cell.angle_alpha   90.00
_cell.angle_beta   90.00
_cell.angle_gamma   90.00
#
_symmetry.space_group_name_H-M   'P 1'
#
loop_
_entity.id
_entity.type
_entity.pdbx_description
1 polymer ?
#
loop_
_entity_poly.entity_id
_entity_poly.type
_entity_poly.pdbx_seq_one_letter_code
_entity_poly.pdbx_strand_id
1 'polypeptide(L)'
;WKETLSFSYTAEKNSSKHIEEYFHNRMGEDFAEFGRVYQDYCEAMNALSLRIMELLGMSLGVSREHFRDFFNENDSIMRLNYYPPCQKPDLTLGTGPHC
;
A
#
# COMPACT_ATOMS: atom_id res chain seq x y z
N TRP A 1 16.90 4.06 10.96
CA TRP A 1 16.28 4.92 11.98
C TRP A 1 14.92 5.33 11.50
N LYS A 2 13.89 4.54 11.82
CA LYS A 2 12.50 4.84 11.50
C LYS A 2 11.59 3.99 12.38
N GLU A 3 10.39 4.49 12.58
CA GLU A 3 9.25 3.70 13.02
C GLU A 3 8.43 3.33 11.79
N THR A 4 7.84 2.13 11.78
CA THR A 4 7.12 1.63 10.62
C THR A 4 5.85 0.94 11.06
N LEU A 5 4.73 1.41 10.49
CA LEU A 5 3.47 0.68 10.52
C LEU A 5 3.25 0.06 9.15
N SER A 6 2.89 -1.22 9.10
CA SER A 6 2.52 -1.90 7.87
C SER A 6 1.23 -2.69 8.04
N PHE A 7 0.40 -2.66 7.02
CA PHE A 7 -0.84 -3.42 6.93
C PHE A 7 -1.09 -3.82 5.49
N SER A 8 -1.79 -4.94 5.30
CA SER A 8 -2.06 -5.49 3.97
C SER A 8 -3.34 -4.91 3.38
N TYR A 9 -3.35 -4.81 2.06
CA TYR A 9 -4.53 -4.58 1.23
C TYR A 9 -4.70 -5.77 0.29
N THR A 10 -5.87 -6.41 0.30
CA THR A 10 -6.25 -7.41 -0.70
C THR A 10 -7.38 -6.89 -1.59
N ALA A 11 -7.24 -7.12 -2.91
CA ALA A 11 -8.28 -6.82 -3.89
C ALA A 11 -9.36 -7.93 -3.99
N GLU A 12 -9.32 -8.96 -3.13
CA GLU A 12 -10.30 -10.05 -3.13
C GLU A 12 -11.74 -9.54 -2.92
N LYS A 13 -12.66 -10.04 -3.76
CA LYS A 13 -14.06 -9.57 -3.86
C LYS A 13 -14.90 -9.65 -2.58
N ASN A 14 -14.47 -10.42 -1.58
CA ASN A 14 -15.22 -10.67 -0.35
C ASN A 14 -14.80 -9.77 0.82
N SER A 15 -13.81 -8.89 0.64
CA SER A 15 -13.11 -8.22 1.75
C SER A 15 -13.19 -6.69 1.67
N SER A 16 -14.39 -6.15 1.52
CA SER A 16 -14.58 -4.73 1.17
C SER A 16 -14.18 -3.71 2.26
N LYS A 17 -13.78 -4.14 3.46
CA LYS A 17 -13.46 -3.24 4.60
C LYS A 17 -12.33 -3.71 5.54
N HIS A 18 -11.48 -4.62 5.10
CA HIS A 18 -10.50 -5.25 6.00
C HIS A 18 -9.46 -4.28 6.59
N ILE A 19 -9.18 -3.14 5.95
CA ILE A 19 -8.27 -2.13 6.53
C ILE A 19 -8.99 -1.36 7.65
N GLU A 20 -10.22 -0.92 7.41
CA GLU A 20 -11.04 -0.27 8.44
C GLU A 20 -11.19 -1.17 9.67
N GLU A 21 -11.53 -2.45 9.45
CA GLU A 21 -11.62 -3.47 10.50
C GLU A 21 -10.27 -3.73 11.19
N TYR A 22 -9.17 -3.78 10.45
CA TYR A 22 -7.83 -3.93 11.02
C TYR A 22 -7.53 -2.81 12.01
N PHE A 23 -7.74 -1.56 11.62
CA PHE A 23 -7.48 -0.41 12.49
C PHE A 23 -8.40 -0.38 13.70
N HIS A 24 -9.70 -0.62 13.51
CA HIS A 24 -10.64 -0.72 14.61
C HIS A 24 -10.23 -1.81 15.61
N ASN A 25 -9.92 -3.01 15.14
CA ASN A 25 -9.63 -4.16 16.01
C ASN A 25 -8.24 -4.10 16.66
N ARG A 26 -7.27 -3.44 16.03
CA ARG A 26 -5.88 -3.37 16.54
C ARG A 26 -5.57 -2.10 17.31
N MET A 27 -6.21 -0.98 16.97
CA MET A 27 -5.91 0.33 17.53
C MET A 27 -7.09 0.96 18.28
N GLY A 28 -8.30 0.43 18.13
CA GLY A 28 -9.49 0.89 18.82
C GLY A 28 -10.35 1.86 18.01
N GLU A 29 -11.50 2.22 18.58
CA GLU A 29 -12.53 3.05 17.94
C GLU A 29 -12.03 4.45 17.55
N ASP A 30 -11.11 5.02 18.34
CA ASP A 30 -10.48 6.32 18.07
C ASP A 30 -9.75 6.36 16.71
N PHE A 31 -9.37 5.19 16.16
CA PHE A 31 -8.71 5.05 14.87
C PHE A 31 -9.65 4.64 13.73
N ALA A 32 -10.97 4.62 13.93
CA ALA A 32 -11.92 4.22 12.90
C ALA A 32 -11.86 5.13 11.66
N GLU A 33 -11.71 6.45 11.85
CA GLU A 33 -11.53 7.39 10.74
C GLU A 33 -10.21 7.13 10.01
N PHE A 34 -9.14 6.87 10.75
CA PHE A 34 -7.84 6.51 10.17
C PHE A 34 -7.95 5.26 9.29
N GLY A 35 -8.63 4.22 9.79
CA GLY A 35 -8.90 3.00 9.03
C GLY A 35 -9.68 3.26 7.74
N ARG A 36 -10.74 4.08 7.77
CA ARG A 36 -11.50 4.46 6.58
C ARG A 36 -10.64 5.18 5.53
N VAL A 37 -9.86 6.16 5.96
CA VAL A 37 -8.99 6.92 5.04
C VAL A 37 -8.00 6.00 4.33
N TYR A 38 -7.39 5.05 5.04
CA TYR A 38 -6.45 4.12 4.42
C TYR A 38 -7.11 3.04 3.59
N GLN A 39 -8.34 2.63 3.92
CA GLN A 39 -9.15 1.76 3.06
C GLN A 39 -9.36 2.44 1.69
N ASP A 40 -9.89 3.67 1.68
CA ASP A 40 -10.14 4.44 0.46
C ASP A 40 -8.85 4.69 -0.33
N TYR A 41 -7.76 5.01 0.37
CA TYR A 41 -6.45 5.23 -0.26
C TYR A 41 -5.92 3.96 -0.92
N CYS A 42 -5.99 2.81 -0.25
CA CYS A 42 -5.53 1.54 -0.82
C CYS A 42 -6.36 1.13 -2.04
N GLU A 43 -7.68 1.34 -2.03
CA GLU A 43 -8.54 1.10 -3.18
C GLU A 43 -8.19 2.00 -4.38
N ALA A 44 -7.98 3.29 -4.13
CA ALA A 44 -7.56 4.23 -5.17
C ALA A 44 -6.19 3.86 -5.75
N MET A 45 -5.23 3.49 -4.90
CA MET A 45 -3.90 3.06 -5.32
C MET A 45 -3.91 1.75 -6.11
N ASN A 46 -4.78 0.79 -5.74
CA ASN A 46 -5.00 -0.43 -6.49
C ASN A 46 -5.57 -0.13 -7.89
N ALA A 47 -6.60 0.72 -7.98
CA ALA A 47 -7.15 1.11 -9.28
C ALA A 47 -6.11 1.81 -10.16
N LEU A 48 -5.25 2.65 -9.58
CA LEU A 48 -4.16 3.31 -10.28
C LEU A 48 -3.08 2.32 -10.73
N SER A 49 -2.66 1.40 -9.86
CA SER A 49 -1.61 0.42 -10.18
C SER A 49 -2.01 -0.48 -11.35
N LEU A 50 -3.27 -0.95 -11.38
CA LEU A 50 -3.79 -1.74 -12.48
C LEU A 50 -3.78 -0.97 -13.81
N ARG A 51 -4.11 0.33 -13.80
CA ARG A 51 -4.00 1.18 -15.00
C ARG A 51 -2.55 1.36 -15.46
N ILE A 52 -1.60 1.48 -14.53
CA ILE A 52 -0.17 1.53 -14.86
C ILE A 52 0.26 0.20 -15.49
N MET A 53 -0.19 -0.94 -14.96
CA MET A 53 0.09 -2.27 -15.52
C MET A 53 -0.45 -2.40 -16.96
N GLU A 54 -1.62 -1.81 -17.25
CA GLU A 54 -2.11 -1.75 -18.63
C GLU A 54 -1.17 -1.00 -19.58
N LEU A 55 -0.71 0.18 -19.15
CA LEU A 55 0.21 1.01 -19.94
C LEU A 55 1.56 0.32 -20.17
N LEU A 56 2.08 -0.40 -19.16
CA LEU A 56 3.28 -1.20 -19.28
C LEU A 56 3.09 -2.35 -20.28
N GLY A 57 1.92 -3.02 -20.24
CA GLY A 57 1.57 -4.06 -21.20
C GLY A 57 1.62 -3.56 -22.64
N MET A 58 0.96 -2.42 -22.89
CA MET A 58 0.99 -1.77 -24.21
C MET A 58 2.41 -1.36 -24.63
N SER A 59 3.20 -0.81 -23.71
CA SER A 59 4.56 -0.33 -24.00
C SER A 59 5.54 -1.45 -24.35
N LEU A 60 5.33 -2.63 -23.77
CA LEU A 60 6.13 -3.82 -24.03
C LEU A 60 5.63 -4.65 -25.23
N GLY A 61 4.57 -4.19 -25.90
CA GLY A 61 4.00 -4.87 -27.07
C GLY A 61 3.22 -6.15 -26.75
N VAL A 62 2.81 -6.34 -25.49
CA VAL A 62 1.88 -7.41 -25.09
C VAL A 62 0.45 -6.89 -25.02
N SER A 63 -0.53 -7.75 -24.72
CA SER A 63 -1.92 -7.30 -24.53
C SER A 63 -1.98 -6.24 -23.43
N ARG A 64 -2.82 -5.21 -23.62
CA ARG A 64 -3.08 -4.19 -22.61
C ARG A 64 -3.48 -4.82 -21.28
N GLU A 65 -4.29 -5.87 -21.31
CA GLU A 65 -4.84 -6.53 -20.13
C GLU A 65 -3.83 -7.51 -19.50
N HIS A 66 -2.72 -7.83 -20.17
CA HIS A 66 -1.81 -8.92 -19.77
C HIS A 66 -1.33 -8.80 -18.32
N PHE A 67 -0.75 -7.66 -17.96
CA PHE A 67 -0.30 -7.43 -16.58
C PHE A 67 -1.44 -7.05 -15.65
N ARG A 68 -2.47 -6.35 -16.14
CA ARG A 68 -3.65 -6.03 -15.32
C ARG A 68 -4.30 -7.30 -14.78
N ASP A 69 -4.57 -8.28 -15.63
CA ASP A 69 -5.23 -9.52 -15.25
C ASP A 69 -4.35 -10.35 -14.32
N PHE A 70 -3.04 -10.35 -14.55
CA PHE A 70 -2.06 -10.97 -13.66
C PHE A 70 -2.09 -10.38 -12.24
N PHE A 71 -2.27 -9.06 -12.10
CA PHE A 71 -2.27 -8.36 -10.81
C PHE A 71 -3.66 -8.02 -10.26
N ASN A 72 -4.75 -8.46 -10.90
CA ASN A 72 -6.12 -8.04 -10.56
C ASN A 72 -6.58 -8.48 -9.15
N GLU A 73 -6.01 -9.56 -8.62
CA GLU A 73 -6.26 -10.08 -7.26
C GLU A 73 -5.01 -9.92 -6.39
N ASN A 74 -4.37 -8.75 -6.45
CA ASN A 74 -3.13 -8.52 -5.71
C ASN A 74 -3.35 -8.50 -4.20
N ASP A 75 -2.28 -8.92 -3.52
CA ASP A 75 -2.04 -8.68 -2.10
C ASP A 75 -0.89 -7.67 -2.00
N SER A 76 -1.23 -6.46 -1.57
CA SER A 76 -0.35 -5.31 -1.48
C SER A 76 -0.07 -4.95 -0.02
N ILE A 77 1.08 -4.36 0.27
CA ILE A 77 1.41 -3.88 1.62
C ILE A 77 1.47 -2.36 1.61
N MET A 78 0.66 -1.73 2.47
CA MET A 78 0.82 -0.34 2.83
C MET A 78 1.89 -0.19 3.90
N ARG A 79 2.81 0.76 3.74
CA ARG A 79 3.88 1.02 4.71
C ARG A 79 3.99 2.50 5.04
N LEU A 80 3.65 2.86 6.26
CA LEU A 80 3.82 4.19 6.80
C LEU A 80 5.17 4.24 7.52
N ASN A 81 6.04 5.17 7.11
CA ASN A 81 7.36 5.34 7.72
C ASN A 81 7.43 6.70 8.41
N TYR A 82 7.72 6.70 9.72
CA TYR A 82 8.02 7.91 10.47
C TYR A 82 9.53 7.99 10.72
N TYR A 83 10.14 9.11 10.33
CA TYR A 83 11.57 9.36 10.45
C TYR A 83 11.81 10.46 11.49
N PRO A 84 12.03 10.11 12.78
CA PRO A 84 12.23 11.12 13.81
C PRO A 84 13.54 11.89 13.60
N PRO A 85 13.64 13.13 14.14
CA PRO A 85 14.89 13.89 14.10
C PRO A 85 16.08 13.08 14.61
N CYS A 86 17.21 13.18 13.91
CA CYS A 86 18.43 12.44 14.23
C CYS A 86 19.55 13.42 14.59
N GLN A 87 20.26 13.14 15.69
CA GLN A 87 21.39 13.96 16.15
C GLN A 87 22.64 13.81 15.26
N LYS A 88 22.74 12.71 14.51
CA LYS A 88 23.88 12.40 13.63
C LYS A 88 23.37 11.92 12.26
N PRO A 89 22.74 12.79 11.45
CA PRO A 89 22.13 12.40 10.18
C PRO A 89 23.16 11.87 9.17
N ASP A 90 24.39 12.39 9.18
CA ASP A 90 25.45 11.94 8.26
C ASP A 90 25.96 10.51 8.55
N LEU A 91 25.63 9.96 9.72
CA LEU A 91 26.02 8.61 10.15
C LEU A 91 24.83 7.65 10.21
N THR A 92 23.65 8.08 9.79
CA THR A 92 22.41 7.31 9.97
C THR A 92 21.59 7.28 8.68
N LEU A 93 21.03 6.11 8.36
CA LEU A 93 20.05 5.99 7.29
C LEU A 93 18.65 5.76 7.88
N GLY A 94 17.67 6.51 7.39
CA GLY A 94 16.27 6.26 7.68
C GLY A 94 15.85 4.89 7.15
N THR A 95 16.13 4.64 5.88
CA THR A 95 15.98 3.35 5.20
C THR A 95 17.27 3.09 4.42
N GLY A 96 17.86 1.91 4.59
CA GLY A 96 19.08 1.54 3.88
C GLY A 96 18.85 1.33 2.38
N PRO A 97 19.92 1.25 1.58
CA PRO A 97 19.84 0.92 0.17
C PRO A 97 19.10 -0.41 -0.04
N HIS A 98 18.17 -0.44 -1.00
CA HIS A 98 17.38 -1.61 -1.40
C HIS A 98 16.98 -1.49 -2.88
N CYS A 99 16.54 -2.60 -3.47
CA CYS A 99 16.00 -2.68 -4.83
C CYS A 99 14.48 -2.60 -4.82
#